data_AF-A0A542UW21-F1
#
_entry.id   AF-A0A542UW21-F1
#
_cell.length_a   1.000
_cell.length_b   1.000
_cell.length_c   1.000
_cell.angle_alpha   90.00
_cell.angle_beta   90.00
_cell.angle_gamma   90.00
#
_symmetry.space_group_name_H-M   'P 1'
#
loop_
_entity.id
_entity.type
_entity.pdbx_description
1 polymer ?
#
loop_
_entity_poly.entity_id
_entity_poly.type
_entity_poly.pdbx_seq_one_letter_code
_entity_poly.pdbx_strand_id
1 'polypeptide(L)'
;MRNLLFLLLLAFVVYCVVDVTRSDEDERLGAPHLAWIALVLLVPVVGGVVWLVVSRNRRAGRGGRGAPPRPVAPDDDPDFLWRLEQERRRQQRDATDDNPTT
;
A
#
# COMPACT_ATOMS: atom_id res chain seq x y z
N MET A 1 13.17 16.74 2.12
CA MET A 1 12.27 16.80 0.95
C MET A 1 10.83 16.42 1.29
N ARG A 2 10.55 15.23 1.87
CA ARG A 2 9.16 14.76 2.12
C ARG A 2 8.32 15.68 3.00
N ASN A 3 8.91 16.24 4.06
CA ASN A 3 8.20 17.07 5.03
C ASN A 3 8.00 18.51 4.52
N LEU A 4 8.72 18.91 3.47
CA LEU A 4 8.68 20.25 2.89
C LEU A 4 7.30 20.56 2.32
N LEU A 5 6.70 19.60 1.60
CA LEU A 5 5.35 19.73 1.06
C LEU A 5 4.30 19.90 2.16
N PHE A 6 4.43 19.15 3.25
CA PHE A 6 3.52 19.24 4.40
C PHE A 6 3.62 20.61 5.09
N LEU A 7 4.85 21.09 5.31
CA LEU A 7 5.09 22.40 5.91
C LEU A 7 4.60 23.54 5.01
N LEU A 8 4.77 23.43 3.70
CA LEU A 8 4.28 24.42 2.74
C LEU A 8 2.75 24.49 2.72
N LEU A 9 2.08 23.34 2.77
CA LEU A 9 0.62 23.27 2.83
C LEU A 9 0.10 23.84 4.15
N LEU A 10 0.75 23.53 5.26
CA LEU A 10 0.43 24.11 6.57
C LEU A 10 0.64 25.62 6.59
N ALA A 11 1.78 26.11 6.08
CA ALA A 11 2.08 27.54 5.98
C ALA A 11 1.08 28.28 5.07
N PHE A 12 0.66 27.66 3.96
CA PHE A 12 -0.36 28.20 3.08
C PHE A 12 -1.73 28.33 3.78
N VAL A 13 -2.16 27.29 4.51
CA VAL A 13 -3.40 27.34 5.31
C VAL A 13 -3.34 28.44 6.36
N VAL A 14 -2.24 28.53 7.12
CA VAL A 14 -2.04 29.58 8.12
C VAL A 14 -2.04 30.97 7.47
N TYR A 15 -1.37 31.14 6.33
CA TYR A 15 -1.35 32.39 5.59
C TYR A 15 -2.76 32.82 5.16
N CYS A 16 -3.54 31.91 4.57
CA CYS A 16 -4.92 32.21 4.16
C CYS A 16 -5.82 32.54 5.36
N VAL A 17 -5.62 31.92 6.53
CA VAL A 17 -6.36 32.29 7.74
C VAL A 17 -5.99 33.70 8.20
N VAL A 18 -4.70 34.04 8.19
CA VAL A 18 -4.21 35.38 8.56
C VAL A 18 -4.73 36.44 7.58
N ASP A 19 -4.71 36.14 6.29
CA ASP A 19 -5.22 37.00 5.22
C ASP A 19 -6.74 37.23 5.36
N VAL A 20 -7.49 36.16 5.64
CA VAL A 20 -8.92 36.24 5.96
C VAL A 20 -9.16 37.04 7.24
N THR A 21 -8.33 36.95 8.28
CA THR A 21 -8.47 37.81 9.48
C THR A 21 -8.12 39.27 9.25
N ARG A 22 -7.26 39.59 8.28
CA ARG A 22 -6.85 40.97 7.97
C ARG A 22 -7.74 41.66 6.94
N SER A 23 -8.51 40.90 6.15
CA SER A 23 -9.40 41.47 5.13
C SER A 23 -10.57 42.24 5.74
N ASP A 24 -10.86 43.41 5.18
CA ASP A 24 -11.98 44.28 5.58
C ASP A 24 -13.33 43.76 5.02
N GLU A 25 -14.44 44.25 5.57
CA GLU A 25 -15.80 43.80 5.20
C GLU A 25 -16.14 44.04 3.72
N ASP A 26 -15.58 45.10 3.12
CA ASP A 26 -15.74 45.41 1.69
C ASP A 26 -15.02 44.40 0.78
N GLU A 27 -13.92 43.80 1.24
CA GLU A 27 -13.14 42.80 0.49
C GLU A 27 -13.78 41.40 0.56
N ARG A 28 -14.59 41.14 1.59
CA ARG A 28 -15.25 39.83 1.81
C ARG A 28 -16.55 39.66 1.03
N LEU A 29 -16.92 40.63 0.17
CA LEU A 29 -18.16 40.61 -0.63
C LEU A 29 -19.42 40.44 0.25
N GLY A 30 -19.40 40.92 1.50
CA GLY A 30 -20.49 40.75 2.46
C GLY A 30 -20.61 39.34 3.09
N ALA A 31 -19.68 38.43 2.81
CA ALA A 31 -19.66 37.11 3.45
C ALA A 31 -19.04 37.15 4.85
N PRO A 32 -19.57 36.38 5.83
CA PRO A 32 -19.05 36.37 7.19
C PRO A 32 -17.65 35.78 7.24
N HIS A 33 -16.80 36.32 8.14
CA HIS A 33 -15.41 35.89 8.35
C HIS A 33 -15.24 34.37 8.48
N LEU A 34 -16.18 33.74 9.18
CA LEU A 34 -16.19 32.29 9.41
C LEU A 34 -16.39 31.47 8.13
N ALA A 35 -17.12 31.98 7.14
CA ALA A 35 -17.34 31.27 5.88
C ALA A 35 -16.03 31.13 5.09
N TRP A 36 -15.22 32.18 5.07
CA TRP A 36 -13.91 32.17 4.41
C TRP A 36 -12.90 31.28 5.14
N ILE A 37 -12.89 31.29 6.48
CA ILE A 37 -12.08 30.34 7.27
C ILE A 37 -12.50 28.90 6.95
N ALA A 38 -13.81 28.62 6.95
CA ALA A 38 -14.33 27.30 6.65
C ALA A 38 -13.92 26.83 5.25
N LEU A 39 -13.97 27.70 4.25
CA LEU A 39 -13.52 27.40 2.88
C LEU A 39 -12.05 26.98 2.84
N VAL A 40 -11.16 27.77 3.47
CA VAL A 40 -9.72 27.50 3.51
C VAL A 40 -9.42 26.16 4.21
N LEU A 41 -10.17 25.83 5.25
CA LEU A 41 -10.03 24.56 5.96
C LEU A 41 -10.61 23.38 5.18
N LEU A 42 -11.68 23.61 4.42
CA LEU A 42 -12.41 22.58 3.68
C LEU A 42 -11.63 22.09 2.46
N VAL A 43 -10.91 22.98 1.76
CA VAL A 43 -10.11 22.63 0.56
C VAL A 43 -9.12 21.48 0.81
N PRO A 44 -8.22 21.51 1.81
CA PRO A 44 -7.29 20.42 2.06
C PRO A 44 -8.00 19.13 2.52
N VAL A 45 -9.10 19.25 3.28
CA VAL A 45 -9.89 18.10 3.73
C VAL A 45 -10.55 17.40 2.55
N VAL A 46 -11.25 18.15 1.68
CA VAL A 46 -11.89 17.63 0.48
C VAL A 46 -10.88 17.02 -0.46
N GLY A 47 -9.75 17.69 -0.70
CA GLY A 47 -8.65 17.15 -1.50
C GLY A 47 -8.13 15.82 -0.96
N GLY A 48 -7.93 15.72 0.36
CA GLY A 48 -7.52 14.49 1.03
C GLY A 48 -8.56 13.37 0.90
N VAL A 49 -9.84 13.67 1.11
CA VAL A 49 -10.95 12.71 0.98
C VAL A 49 -11.06 12.21 -0.46
N VAL A 50 -11.04 13.09 -1.45
CA VAL A 50 -11.07 12.72 -2.88
C VAL A 50 -9.89 11.81 -3.21
N TRP A 51 -8.67 12.15 -2.78
CA TRP A 51 -7.51 11.30 -2.99
C TRP A 51 -7.66 9.93 -2.33
N LEU A 52 -8.19 9.88 -1.10
CA LEU A 52 -8.41 8.64 -0.37
C LEU A 52 -9.42 7.74 -1.09
N VAL A 53 -10.54 8.30 -1.55
CA VAL A 53 -11.57 7.58 -2.32
C VAL A 53 -10.98 7.05 -3.64
N VAL A 54 -10.30 7.92 -4.40
CA VAL A 54 -9.70 7.56 -5.69
C VAL A 54 -8.59 6.52 -5.51
N SER A 55 -7.72 6.68 -4.51
CA SER A 55 -6.64 5.71 -4.22
C SER A 55 -7.18 4.37 -3.74
N ARG A 56 -8.26 4.36 -2.95
CA ARG A 56 -8.93 3.13 -2.51
C ARG A 56 -9.59 2.39 -3.68
N ASN A 57 -10.25 3.11 -4.59
CA ASN A 57 -10.79 2.50 -5.81
C ASN A 57 -9.68 1.93 -6.71
N ARG A 58 -8.57 2.66 -6.87
CA ARG A 58 -7.38 2.19 -7.61
C ARG A 58 -6.70 0.98 -6.96
N ARG A 59 -6.74 0.84 -5.63
CA ARG A 59 -6.21 -0.32 -4.90
C ARG A 59 -7.17 -1.52 -4.97
N ALA A 60 -8.48 -1.29 -4.89
CA ALA A 60 -9.49 -2.33 -5.06
C ALA A 60 -9.42 -2.96 -6.46
N GLY A 61 -9.24 -2.16 -7.51
CA GLY A 61 -9.00 -2.66 -8.87
C GLY A 61 -7.64 -3.35 -9.09
N ARG A 62 -6.69 -3.21 -8.15
CA ARG A 62 -5.39 -3.90 -8.14
C ARG A 62 -5.41 -5.21 -7.35
N GLY A 63 -6.47 -5.50 -6.59
CA GLY A 63 -6.61 -6.73 -5.80
C GLY A 63 -6.67 -8.04 -6.60
N GLY A 64 -6.67 -7.97 -7.94
CA GLY A 64 -6.71 -9.13 -8.83
C GLY A 64 -5.43 -9.40 -9.63
N ARG A 65 -4.35 -8.61 -9.47
CA ARG A 65 -3.12 -8.82 -10.27
C ARG A 65 -1.87 -8.81 -9.40
N GLY A 66 -1.35 -10.01 -9.14
CA GLY A 66 0.03 -10.22 -8.74
C GLY A 66 0.26 -10.27 -7.24
N ALA A 67 -0.27 -11.29 -6.57
CA ALA A 67 0.58 -11.92 -5.56
C ALA A 67 1.82 -12.42 -6.35
N PRO A 68 3.06 -12.04 -5.98
CA PRO A 68 4.23 -12.66 -6.58
C PRO A 68 4.07 -14.17 -6.43
N PRO A 69 4.44 -14.98 -7.44
CA PRO A 69 4.40 -16.43 -7.32
C PRO A 69 5.07 -16.78 -5.99
N ARG A 70 4.29 -17.41 -5.09
CA ARG A 70 4.83 -17.84 -3.81
C ARG A 70 5.99 -18.78 -4.13
N PRO A 71 7.15 -18.63 -3.47
CA PRO A 71 8.19 -19.63 -3.54
C PRO A 71 7.54 -20.98 -3.25
N VAL A 72 7.57 -21.88 -4.24
CA VAL A 72 7.08 -23.25 -4.06
C VAL A 72 8.06 -23.89 -3.07
N ALA A 73 7.54 -24.36 -1.94
CA ALA A 73 8.38 -25.06 -0.98
C ALA A 73 8.93 -26.34 -1.65
N PRO A 74 10.18 -26.73 -1.38
CA PRO A 74 10.74 -27.96 -1.95
C PRO A 74 9.88 -29.21 -1.76
N ASP A 75 9.09 -29.26 -0.68
CA ASP A 75 8.16 -30.35 -0.38
C ASP A 75 6.95 -30.43 -1.33
N ASP A 76 6.62 -29.33 -2.02
CA ASP A 76 5.50 -29.22 -2.97
C ASP A 76 5.97 -29.35 -4.45
N ASP A 77 7.26 -29.59 -4.70
CA ASP A 77 7.82 -29.75 -6.05
C ASP A 77 7.77 -31.23 -6.51
N PRO A 78 7.00 -31.57 -7.55
CA PRO A 78 6.90 -32.94 -8.04
C PRO A 78 8.25 -33.52 -8.48
N ASP A 79 9.16 -32.69 -8.99
CA ASP A 79 10.50 -33.12 -9.42
C ASP A 79 11.42 -33.43 -8.22
N PHE A 80 11.21 -32.77 -7.08
CA PHE A 80 11.93 -33.08 -5.83
C PHE A 80 11.45 -34.39 -5.21
N LEU A 81 10.13 -34.59 -5.12
CA LEU A 81 9.54 -35.83 -4.59
C LEU A 81 9.91 -37.04 -5.45
N TRP A 82 9.93 -36.89 -6.77
CA TRP A 82 10.34 -37.96 -7.69
C TRP A 82 11.80 -38.38 -7.50
N ARG A 83 12.71 -37.42 -7.25
CA ARG A 83 14.12 -37.72 -6.97
C ARG A 83 14.29 -38.50 -5.66
N LEU A 84 13.60 -38.11 -4.59
CA LEU A 84 13.60 -38.83 -3.32
C LEU A 84 13.09 -40.27 -3.45
N GLU A 85 12.02 -40.47 -4.23
CA GLU A 85 11.47 -41.80 -4.51
C GLU A 85 12.50 -42.68 -5.26
N GLN A 86 13.18 -42.13 -6.26
CA GLN A 86 14.23 -42.87 -6.97
C GLN A 86 15.39 -43.27 -6.07
N GLU A 87 15.83 -42.36 -5.20
CA GLU A 87 16.95 -42.61 -4.29
C GLU A 87 16.59 -43.69 -3.26
N ARG A 88 15.37 -43.65 -2.70
CA ARG A 88 14.88 -44.71 -1.81
C ARG A 88 14.86 -46.08 -2.50
N ARG A 89 14.45 -46.14 -3.76
CA ARG A 89 14.44 -47.40 -4.54
C ARG A 89 15.84 -47.96 -4.78
N ARG A 90 16.84 -47.11 -4.98
CA ARG A 90 18.23 -47.54 -5.12
C ARG A 90 18.75 -48.14 -3.82
N GLN A 91 18.57 -47.43 -2.70
CA GLN A 91 18.99 -47.91 -1.37
C GLN A 91 18.32 -49.24 -0.97
N GLN A 92 17.04 -49.44 -1.31
CA GLN A 92 16.36 -50.72 -1.06
C GLN A 92 16.93 -51.88 -1.88
N ARG A 93 17.35 -51.62 -3.11
CA ARG A 93 18.00 -52.64 -3.96
C ARG A 93 19.35 -53.02 -3.38
N ASP A 94 20.16 -52.02 -3.05
CA ASP A 94 21.49 -52.23 -2.46
C ASP A 94 21.38 -52.98 -1.11
N ALA A 95 20.40 -52.63 -0.26
CA ALA A 95 20.16 -53.31 1.01
C ALA A 95 19.58 -54.73 0.86
N THR A 96 18.93 -55.05 -0.26
CA THR A 96 18.45 -56.40 -0.56
C THR A 96 19.58 -57.28 -1.07
N ASP A 97 20.49 -56.73 -1.87
CA ASP A 97 21.66 -57.43 -2.40
C ASP A 97 22.73 -57.68 -1.31
N ASP A 98 22.86 -56.77 -0.33
CA ASP A 98 23.78 -56.89 0.81
C ASP A 98 23.27 -57.78 1.96
N ASN A 99 22.02 -58.27 1.89
CA ASN A 99 21.49 -59.25 2.84
C ASN A 99 21.45 -60.65 2.19
N PRO A 100 22.56 -61.42 2.21
CA PRO A 100 22.54 -62.79 1.73
C PRO A 100 21.67 -63.61 2.68
N THR A 101 20.44 -63.90 2.27
CA THR A 101 19.64 -64.96 2.88
C THR A 101 20.49 -66.23 2.94
N THR A 102 20.67 -66.75 4.17
CA THR A 102 21.27 -68.07 4.49
C THR A 102 20.67 -69.17 3.63
#